data_AF-A0A182RCL6-F1
#
_entry.id   AF-A0A182RCL6-F1
#
_cell.length_a   1.000
_cell.length_b   1.000
_cell.length_c   1.000
_cell.angle_alpha   90.00
_cell.angle_beta   90.00
_cell.angle_gamma   90.00
#
_symmetry.space_group_name_H-M   'P 1'
#
loop_
_entity.id
_entity.type
_entity.pdbx_description
1 polymer ?
#
loop_
_entity_poly.entity_id
_entity_poly.type
_entity_poly.pdbx_seq_one_letter_code
_entity_poly.pdbx_strand_id
1 'polypeptide(L)'
;MERISVQDHRTVYEQMCKDYLNLKLLAQNACHVREHLERCKNSVREEVHSCRKLCRVTEFDHLVLLLEQRNLLSLLKPDLIERFELALDAKDVSCALKSYRSMLSSHYAAIRRFHLEDLRHRDRRTLLEKEVEKIKLHETNDTLMPSAVNTKRDKYLQQRDKVYSLLQLEIGKSWKPFGRFLNVPPAVLEEIEDRNRQDLKTRIYEVLHWAEKQFADDTLDQFVVVLLKALENTRRKDLKRKIESMLQE
;
A
#
# COMPACT_ATOMS: atom_id res chain seq x y z
N MET A 1 25.65 -21.42 -32.71
CA MET A 1 25.02 -20.50 -31.74
C MET A 1 23.93 -19.75 -32.48
N GLU A 2 22.70 -20.24 -32.43
CA GLU A 2 21.56 -19.58 -33.07
C GLU A 2 21.23 -18.29 -32.33
N ARG A 3 21.25 -17.16 -33.05
CA ARG A 3 20.83 -15.87 -32.52
C ARG A 3 19.30 -15.87 -32.47
N ILE A 4 18.75 -16.28 -31.33
CA ILE A 4 17.31 -16.20 -31.05
C ILE A 4 16.87 -14.72 -31.18
N SER A 5 15.81 -14.46 -31.94
CA SER A 5 15.31 -13.12 -32.18
C SER A 5 14.61 -12.55 -30.94
N VAL A 6 14.55 -11.21 -30.82
CA VAL A 6 13.80 -10.54 -29.74
C VAL A 6 12.32 -10.94 -29.75
N GLN A 7 11.76 -11.22 -30.93
CA GLN A 7 10.37 -11.68 -31.09
C GLN A 7 10.15 -13.10 -30.53
N ASP A 8 11.15 -13.97 -30.68
CA ASP A 8 11.09 -15.33 -30.13
C ASP A 8 11.15 -15.29 -28.60
N HIS A 9 11.98 -14.39 -28.04
CA HIS A 9 12.05 -14.17 -26.60
C HIS A 9 10.76 -13.62 -26.00
N ARG A 10 10.01 -12.78 -26.72
CA ARG A 10 8.67 -12.31 -26.31
C ARG A 10 7.68 -13.47 -26.24
N THR A 11 7.67 -14.31 -27.26
CA THR A 11 6.80 -15.49 -27.34
C THR A 11 7.09 -16.48 -26.21
N VAL A 12 8.38 -16.73 -25.92
CA VAL A 12 8.80 -17.55 -24.78
C VAL A 12 8.35 -16.96 -23.45
N TYR A 13 8.44 -15.64 -23.28
CA TYR A 13 7.96 -14.98 -22.07
C TYR A 13 6.44 -15.12 -21.89
N GLU A 14 5.65 -14.93 -22.95
CA GLU A 14 4.20 -15.11 -22.92
C GLU A 14 3.81 -16.56 -22.59
N GLN A 15 4.52 -17.53 -23.16
CA GLN A 15 4.33 -18.94 -22.81
C GLN A 15 4.65 -19.19 -21.34
N MET A 16 5.75 -18.65 -20.82
CA MET A 16 6.10 -18.76 -19.41
C MET A 16 5.05 -18.15 -18.47
N CYS A 17 4.39 -17.07 -18.88
CA CYS A 17 3.29 -16.49 -18.12
C CYS A 17 2.09 -17.44 -18.03
N LYS A 18 1.76 -18.11 -19.13
CA LYS A 18 0.71 -19.14 -19.17
C LYS A 18 1.10 -20.35 -18.33
N ASP A 19 2.35 -20.81 -18.43
CA ASP A 19 2.82 -21.97 -17.69
C ASP A 19 2.84 -21.71 -16.18
N TYR A 20 3.23 -20.50 -15.75
CA TYR A 20 3.14 -20.09 -14.35
C TYR A 20 1.69 -20.06 -13.84
N LEU A 21 0.74 -19.57 -14.66
CA LEU A 21 -0.68 -19.60 -14.31
C LEU A 21 -1.20 -21.03 -14.20
N ASN A 22 -0.87 -21.89 -15.17
CA ASN A 22 -1.23 -23.30 -15.17
C ASN A 22 -0.67 -24.02 -13.94
N LEU A 23 0.57 -23.72 -13.54
CA LEU A 23 1.18 -24.29 -12.34
C LEU A 23 0.40 -23.92 -11.07
N LYS A 24 -0.05 -22.67 -10.95
CA LYS A 24 -0.91 -22.22 -9.84
C LYS A 24 -2.26 -22.96 -9.84
N LEU A 25 -2.88 -23.10 -11.00
CA LEU A 25 -4.16 -23.81 -11.14
C LEU A 25 -4.02 -25.31 -10.81
N LEU A 26 -2.95 -25.96 -11.26
CA LEU A 26 -2.67 -27.35 -10.91
C LEU A 26 -2.49 -27.52 -9.39
N ALA A 27 -1.72 -26.64 -8.75
CA ALA A 27 -1.54 -26.68 -7.30
C ALA A 27 -2.85 -26.39 -6.54
N GLN A 28 -3.68 -25.48 -7.03
CA GLN A 28 -5.01 -25.20 -6.47
C GLN A 28 -5.94 -26.40 -6.57
N ASN A 29 -5.99 -27.07 -7.73
CA ASN A 29 -6.82 -28.26 -7.95
C ASN A 29 -6.35 -29.45 -7.09
N ALA A 30 -5.04 -29.56 -6.84
CA ALA A 30 -4.49 -30.54 -5.91
C ALA A 30 -4.84 -30.22 -4.44
N CYS A 31 -5.14 -28.96 -4.11
CA CYS A 31 -5.44 -28.49 -2.76
C CYS A 31 -6.94 -28.50 -2.45
N HIS A 32 -7.60 -29.65 -2.62
CA HIS A 32 -9.04 -29.81 -2.37
C HIS A 32 -9.37 -30.20 -0.91
N VAL A 33 -8.39 -30.71 -0.15
CA VAL A 33 -8.57 -31.10 1.26
C VAL A 33 -8.02 -30.03 2.19
N ARG A 34 -8.78 -29.72 3.26
CA ARG A 34 -8.36 -28.74 4.27
C ARG A 34 -7.00 -29.08 4.91
N GLU A 35 -6.70 -30.36 5.08
CA GLU A 35 -5.40 -30.82 5.59
C GLU A 35 -4.24 -30.41 4.69
N HIS A 36 -4.40 -30.49 3.36
CA HIS A 36 -3.37 -30.07 2.41
C HIS A 36 -3.09 -28.57 2.55
N LEU A 37 -4.15 -27.76 2.68
CA LEU A 37 -4.00 -26.33 2.89
C LEU A 37 -3.26 -26.00 4.19
N GLU A 38 -3.55 -26.70 5.30
CA GLU A 38 -2.84 -26.51 6.56
C GLU A 38 -1.37 -26.95 6.47
N ARG A 39 -1.06 -28.04 5.74
CA ARG A 39 0.33 -28.44 5.46
C ARG A 39 1.07 -27.37 4.65
N CYS A 40 0.44 -26.82 3.61
CA CYS A 40 0.99 -25.71 2.83
C CYS A 40 1.21 -24.45 3.70
N LYS A 41 0.29 -24.11 4.61
CA LYS A 41 0.48 -22.98 5.53
C LYS A 41 1.66 -23.19 6.47
N ASN A 42 1.81 -24.41 6.98
CA ASN A 42 2.92 -24.76 7.86
C ASN A 42 4.27 -24.68 7.14
N SER A 43 4.33 -25.09 5.87
CA SER A 43 5.58 -25.07 5.07
C SER A 43 6.09 -23.68 4.70
N VAL A 44 5.27 -22.62 4.88
CA VAL A 44 5.64 -21.22 4.60
C VAL A 44 5.54 -20.33 5.84
N ARG A 45 5.38 -20.93 7.02
CA ARG A 45 5.11 -20.20 8.27
C ARG A 45 6.26 -19.27 8.65
N GLU A 46 7.48 -19.73 8.43
CA GLU A 46 8.70 -19.00 8.74
C GLU A 46 8.82 -17.78 7.84
N GLU A 47 8.62 -17.90 6.53
CA GLU A 47 8.76 -16.78 5.58
C GLU A 47 7.66 -15.72 5.75
N VAL A 48 6.46 -16.14 6.14
CA VAL A 48 5.31 -15.23 6.27
C VAL A 48 5.38 -14.46 7.60
N HIS A 49 6.04 -14.97 8.64
CA HIS A 49 6.18 -14.31 9.96
C HIS A 49 4.86 -13.72 10.52
N SER A 50 3.72 -14.34 10.22
CA SER A 50 2.42 -13.83 10.65
C SER A 50 1.36 -14.93 10.74
N CYS A 51 1.31 -15.59 11.90
CA CYS A 51 0.29 -16.59 12.21
C CYS A 51 -1.13 -16.06 11.97
N ARG A 52 -1.41 -14.81 12.35
CA ARG A 52 -2.74 -14.18 12.16
C ARG A 52 -3.14 -14.09 10.68
N LYS A 53 -2.22 -13.76 9.78
CA LYS A 53 -2.52 -13.70 8.34
C LYS A 53 -2.75 -15.10 7.76
N LEU A 54 -1.94 -16.09 8.15
CA LEU A 54 -2.12 -17.48 7.73
C LEU A 54 -3.42 -18.09 8.23
N CYS A 55 -3.82 -17.81 9.48
CA CYS A 55 -5.10 -18.27 10.04
C CYS A 55 -6.31 -17.77 9.25
N ARG A 56 -6.21 -16.61 8.61
CA ARG A 56 -7.30 -16.00 7.82
C ARG A 56 -7.44 -16.57 6.42
N VAL A 57 -6.43 -17.28 5.94
CA VAL A 57 -6.44 -17.90 4.62
C VAL A 57 -7.32 -19.15 4.70
N THR A 58 -8.44 -19.15 4.00
CA THR A 58 -9.38 -20.29 3.94
C THR A 58 -9.24 -21.11 2.67
N GLU A 59 -8.65 -20.53 1.63
CA GLU A 59 -8.51 -21.11 0.29
C GLU A 59 -7.06 -20.99 -0.19
N PHE A 60 -6.64 -21.89 -1.09
CA PHE A 60 -5.26 -21.95 -1.56
C PHE A 60 -4.87 -20.73 -2.43
N ASP A 61 -5.82 -20.18 -3.19
CA ASP A 61 -5.61 -18.97 -3.99
C ASP A 61 -5.21 -17.77 -3.10
N HIS A 62 -5.84 -17.60 -1.95
CA HIS A 62 -5.53 -16.58 -0.96
C HIS A 62 -4.15 -16.79 -0.35
N LEU A 63 -3.70 -18.05 -0.21
CA LEU A 63 -2.33 -18.36 0.22
C LEU A 63 -1.33 -17.89 -0.84
N VAL A 64 -1.57 -18.23 -2.10
CA VAL A 64 -0.73 -17.86 -3.23
C VAL A 64 -0.66 -16.34 -3.39
N LEU A 65 -1.80 -15.65 -3.33
CA LEU A 65 -1.87 -14.19 -3.36
C LEU A 65 -1.09 -13.55 -2.20
N LEU A 66 -1.19 -14.08 -0.99
CA LEU A 66 -0.43 -13.59 0.17
C LEU A 66 1.09 -13.71 -0.05
N LEU A 67 1.54 -14.81 -0.67
CA LEU A 67 2.96 -15.02 -0.99
C LEU A 67 3.44 -14.11 -2.11
N GLU A 68 2.63 -13.90 -3.15
CA GLU A 68 2.94 -12.95 -4.24
C GLU A 68 3.03 -11.51 -3.71
N GLN A 69 2.09 -11.08 -2.85
CA GLN A 69 2.12 -9.77 -2.19
C GLN A 69 3.35 -9.55 -1.32
N ARG A 70 3.95 -10.63 -0.80
CA ARG A 70 5.18 -10.57 -0.01
C ARG A 70 6.44 -10.81 -0.82
N ASN A 71 6.33 -10.92 -2.15
CA ASN A 71 7.45 -11.20 -3.05
C ASN A 71 8.20 -12.50 -2.69
N LEU A 72 7.48 -13.43 -2.06
CA LEU A 72 7.96 -14.77 -1.70
C LEU A 72 7.73 -15.76 -2.84
N LEU A 73 6.69 -15.52 -3.64
CA LEU A 73 6.36 -16.29 -4.83
C LEU A 73 6.21 -15.34 -6.03
N SER A 74 6.78 -15.69 -7.18
CA SER A 74 6.56 -14.98 -8.43
C SER A 74 6.92 -15.84 -9.63
N LEU A 75 6.67 -15.34 -10.83
CA LEU A 75 7.07 -15.98 -12.10
C LEU A 75 8.57 -16.36 -12.10
N LEU A 76 9.42 -15.51 -11.51
CA LEU A 76 10.87 -15.75 -11.44
C LEU A 76 11.31 -16.56 -10.20
N LYS A 77 10.42 -16.75 -9.22
CA LYS A 77 10.70 -17.42 -7.94
C LYS A 77 9.64 -18.50 -7.67
N PRO A 78 9.68 -19.64 -8.39
CA PRO A 78 8.70 -20.71 -8.23
C PRO A 78 8.99 -21.62 -7.02
N ASP A 79 10.05 -21.36 -6.25
CA ASP A 79 10.61 -22.32 -5.27
C ASP A 79 9.63 -22.72 -4.16
N LEU A 80 8.73 -21.82 -3.74
CA LEU A 80 7.73 -22.17 -2.73
C LEU A 80 6.68 -23.17 -3.23
N ILE A 81 6.48 -23.30 -4.55
CA ILE A 81 5.58 -24.30 -5.13
C ILE A 81 6.16 -25.71 -4.96
N GLU A 82 7.49 -25.87 -4.86
CA GLU A 82 8.12 -27.15 -4.54
C GLU A 82 7.73 -27.65 -3.15
N ARG A 83 7.66 -26.74 -2.17
CA ARG A 83 7.21 -27.11 -0.82
C ARG A 83 5.72 -27.48 -0.81
N PHE A 84 4.93 -26.86 -1.69
CA PHE A 84 3.53 -27.22 -1.84
C PHE A 84 3.37 -28.57 -2.52
N GLU A 85 4.22 -28.92 -3.49
CA GLU A 85 4.21 -30.26 -4.09
C GLU A 85 4.35 -31.36 -3.04
N LEU A 86 5.31 -31.24 -2.11
CA LEU A 86 5.46 -32.17 -0.98
C LEU A 86 4.23 -32.21 -0.06
N ALA A 87 3.58 -31.05 0.15
CA ALA A 87 2.40 -30.94 1.00
C ALA A 87 1.11 -31.49 0.34
N LEU A 88 1.05 -31.45 -0.99
CA LEU A 88 -0.09 -31.81 -1.83
C LEU A 88 -0.06 -33.26 -2.34
N ASP A 89 1.11 -33.92 -2.28
CA ASP A 89 1.35 -35.28 -2.82
C ASP A 89 0.94 -35.42 -4.30
N ALA A 90 1.11 -34.34 -5.07
CA ALA A 90 0.62 -34.24 -6.43
C ALA A 90 1.77 -34.34 -7.44
N LYS A 91 1.94 -35.54 -8.03
CA LYS A 91 2.99 -35.80 -9.04
C LYS A 91 2.89 -34.91 -10.26
N ASP A 92 1.68 -34.53 -10.66
CA ASP A 92 1.46 -33.67 -11.83
C ASP A 92 2.02 -32.25 -11.60
N VAL A 93 1.89 -31.73 -10.36
CA VAL A 93 2.49 -30.45 -9.95
C VAL A 93 4.02 -30.55 -9.99
N SER A 94 4.59 -31.67 -9.53
CA SER A 94 6.03 -31.94 -9.57
C SER A 94 6.58 -31.93 -11.00
N CYS A 95 5.92 -32.64 -11.91
CA CYS A 95 6.29 -32.71 -13.32
C CYS A 95 6.19 -31.34 -13.99
N ALA A 96 5.09 -30.62 -13.77
CA ALA A 96 4.90 -29.27 -14.32
C ALA A 96 5.96 -28.29 -13.80
N LEU A 97 6.28 -28.34 -12.50
CA LEU A 97 7.29 -27.48 -11.87
C LEU A 97 8.70 -27.74 -12.43
N LYS A 98 9.06 -29.01 -12.66
CA LYS A 98 10.36 -29.38 -13.26
C LYS A 98 10.50 -28.83 -14.67
N SER A 99 9.48 -29.02 -15.50
CA SER A 99 9.44 -28.48 -16.86
C SER A 99 9.52 -26.96 -16.87
N TYR A 100 8.76 -26.31 -15.99
CA TYR A 100 8.78 -24.85 -15.80
C TYR A 100 10.17 -24.33 -15.41
N ARG A 101 10.84 -24.98 -14.44
CA ARG A 101 12.20 -24.63 -14.02
C ARG A 101 13.21 -24.78 -15.16
N SER A 102 13.13 -25.88 -15.91
CA SER A 102 14.02 -26.12 -17.05
C SER A 102 13.87 -25.04 -18.13
N MET A 103 12.63 -24.61 -18.40
CA MET A 103 12.37 -23.54 -19.36
C MET A 103 12.85 -22.18 -18.82
N LEU A 104 12.56 -21.89 -17.55
CA LEU A 104 12.99 -20.67 -16.87
C LEU A 104 14.51 -20.54 -16.87
N SER A 105 15.26 -21.60 -16.57
CA SER A 105 16.72 -21.57 -16.56
C SER A 105 17.30 -21.34 -17.95
N SER A 106 16.74 -21.97 -18.97
CA SER A 106 17.22 -21.86 -20.36
C SER A 106 17.02 -20.47 -20.96
N HIS A 107 16.00 -19.73 -20.49
CA HIS A 107 15.65 -18.41 -21.03
C HIS A 107 15.63 -17.30 -19.97
N TYR A 108 16.31 -17.51 -18.83
CA TYR A 108 16.18 -16.65 -17.65
C TYR A 108 16.43 -15.17 -17.95
N ALA A 109 17.49 -14.84 -18.69
CA ALA A 109 17.84 -13.46 -19.00
C ALA A 109 16.75 -12.73 -19.82
N ALA A 110 16.19 -13.43 -20.81
CA ALA A 110 15.11 -12.92 -21.65
C ALA A 110 13.81 -12.75 -20.85
N ILE A 111 13.41 -13.79 -20.10
CA ILE A 111 12.19 -13.79 -19.27
C ILE A 111 12.30 -12.68 -18.21
N ARG A 112 13.42 -12.57 -17.51
CA ARG A 112 13.64 -11.53 -16.49
C ARG A 112 13.52 -10.13 -17.07
N ARG A 113 14.05 -9.88 -18.27
CA ARG A 113 13.96 -8.57 -18.94
C ARG A 113 12.50 -8.18 -19.17
N PHE A 114 11.74 -9.04 -19.84
CA PHE A 114 10.32 -8.77 -20.13
C PHE A 114 9.47 -8.71 -18.86
N HIS A 115 9.74 -9.57 -17.87
CA HIS A 115 9.05 -9.54 -16.58
C HIS A 115 9.22 -8.20 -15.86
N LEU A 116 10.44 -7.64 -15.84
CA LEU A 116 10.70 -6.35 -15.21
C LEU A 116 10.12 -5.19 -16.02
N GLU A 117 10.11 -5.29 -17.34
CA GLU A 117 9.45 -4.32 -18.23
C GLU A 117 7.93 -4.28 -17.96
N ASP A 118 7.29 -5.45 -17.90
CA ASP A 118 5.87 -5.56 -17.56
C ASP A 118 5.55 -5.03 -16.16
N LEU A 119 6.39 -5.32 -15.16
CA LEU A 119 6.21 -4.76 -13.81
C LEU A 119 6.29 -3.24 -13.84
N ARG A 120 7.25 -2.65 -14.55
CA ARG A 120 7.34 -1.19 -14.73
C ARG A 120 6.11 -0.62 -15.43
N HIS A 121 5.59 -1.31 -16.45
CA HIS A 121 4.38 -0.88 -17.13
C HIS A 121 3.14 -0.98 -16.25
N ARG A 122 3.01 -2.04 -15.43
CA ARG A 122 1.93 -2.19 -14.45
C ARG A 122 2.01 -1.11 -13.38
N ASP A 123 3.17 -0.90 -12.78
CA ASP A 123 3.37 0.16 -11.78
C ASP A 123 3.05 1.53 -12.36
N ARG A 124 3.54 1.83 -13.57
CA ARG A 124 3.24 3.08 -14.28
C ARG A 124 1.74 3.20 -14.56
N ARG A 125 1.07 2.13 -14.99
CA ARG A 125 -0.37 2.11 -15.22
C ARG A 125 -1.15 2.31 -13.92
N THR A 126 -0.76 1.69 -12.82
CA THR A 126 -1.38 1.87 -11.50
C THR A 126 -1.14 3.28 -10.96
N LEU A 127 0.02 3.88 -11.21
CA LEU A 127 0.28 5.29 -10.88
C LEU A 127 -0.60 6.22 -11.72
N LEU A 128 -0.69 5.98 -13.03
CA LEU A 128 -1.57 6.73 -13.93
C LEU A 128 -3.05 6.55 -13.58
N GLU A 129 -3.49 5.34 -13.21
CA GLU A 129 -4.87 5.07 -12.76
C GLU A 129 -5.15 5.82 -11.46
N LYS A 130 -4.21 5.86 -10.50
CA LYS A 130 -4.32 6.68 -9.29
C LYS A 130 -4.31 8.18 -9.57
N GLU A 131 -3.53 8.63 -10.54
CA GLU A 131 -3.53 10.04 -10.98
C GLU A 131 -4.83 10.41 -11.68
N VAL A 132 -5.36 9.56 -12.56
CA VAL A 132 -6.67 9.73 -13.20
C VAL A 132 -7.78 9.66 -12.16
N GLU A 133 -7.70 8.79 -11.15
CA GLU A 133 -8.66 8.77 -10.05
C GLU A 133 -8.58 10.05 -9.21
N LYS A 134 -7.38 10.57 -8.92
CA LYS A 134 -7.20 11.88 -8.29
C LYS A 134 -7.78 13.01 -9.15
N ILE A 135 -7.54 13.00 -10.46
CA ILE A 135 -8.09 13.98 -11.40
C ILE A 135 -9.60 13.86 -11.46
N LYS A 136 -10.16 12.64 -11.56
CA LYS A 136 -11.61 12.42 -11.52
C LYS A 136 -12.23 12.85 -10.20
N LEU A 137 -11.57 12.62 -9.07
CA LEU A 137 -12.00 13.12 -7.77
C LEU A 137 -11.94 14.65 -7.68
N HIS A 138 -10.94 15.27 -8.32
CA HIS A 138 -10.86 16.73 -8.51
C HIS A 138 -11.97 17.23 -9.45
N GLU A 139 -12.18 16.59 -10.61
CA GLU A 139 -13.21 16.93 -11.59
C GLU A 139 -14.62 16.68 -11.06
N THR A 140 -14.87 15.66 -10.24
CA THR A 140 -16.16 15.48 -9.56
C THR A 140 -16.37 16.49 -8.43
N ASN A 141 -15.30 17.06 -7.87
CA ASN A 141 -15.39 18.21 -6.97
C ASN A 141 -15.54 19.54 -7.76
N ASP A 142 -14.98 19.64 -8.97
CA ASP A 142 -14.98 20.85 -9.78
C ASP A 142 -16.20 20.96 -10.74
N THR A 143 -16.92 19.85 -10.98
CA THR A 143 -18.15 19.84 -11.81
C THR A 143 -19.43 20.05 -10.97
N LEU A 144 -19.30 20.41 -9.69
CA LEU A 144 -20.39 20.95 -8.88
C LEU A 144 -20.04 22.35 -8.42
N MET A 145 -20.49 23.35 -9.20
CA MET A 145 -20.72 24.74 -8.79
C MET A 145 -19.47 25.51 -8.27
N PRO A 146 -18.97 26.52 -9.00
CA PRO A 146 -17.86 27.39 -8.55
C PRO A 146 -18.16 28.29 -7.34
N SER A 147 -19.23 28.06 -6.57
CA SER A 147 -19.67 28.98 -5.49
C SER A 147 -19.47 28.46 -4.07
N ALA A 148 -19.09 27.19 -3.84
CA ALA A 148 -19.03 26.60 -2.49
C ALA A 148 -17.60 26.42 -1.92
N VAL A 149 -16.56 26.43 -2.77
CA VAL A 149 -15.16 26.19 -2.34
C VAL A 149 -14.63 27.36 -1.49
N ASN A 150 -15.01 28.60 -1.82
CA ASN A 150 -14.62 29.77 -1.03
C ASN A 150 -15.21 29.73 0.41
N THR A 151 -16.39 29.12 0.61
CA THR A 151 -17.06 29.13 1.91
C THR A 151 -16.34 28.31 2.99
N LYS A 152 -15.76 27.15 2.64
CA LYS A 152 -15.07 26.29 3.63
C LYS A 152 -13.71 26.83 4.02
N ARG A 153 -12.96 27.33 3.04
CA ARG A 153 -11.70 28.04 3.24
C ARG A 153 -11.88 29.23 4.18
N ASP A 154 -12.85 30.10 3.88
CA ASP A 154 -13.10 31.31 4.66
C ASP A 154 -13.52 30.96 6.09
N LYS A 155 -14.36 29.93 6.27
CA LYS A 155 -14.74 29.42 7.58
C LYS A 155 -13.54 28.86 8.37
N TYR A 156 -12.65 28.10 7.73
CA TYR A 156 -11.45 27.61 8.39
C TYR A 156 -10.55 28.76 8.85
N LEU A 157 -10.31 29.76 7.99
CA LEU A 157 -9.51 30.93 8.37
C LEU A 157 -10.13 31.70 9.55
N GLN A 158 -11.46 31.85 9.58
CA GLN A 158 -12.17 32.49 10.69
C GLN A 158 -12.08 31.70 12.01
N GLN A 159 -12.04 30.36 11.93
CA GLN A 159 -12.02 29.48 13.11
C GLN A 159 -10.61 28.98 13.46
N ARG A 160 -9.60 29.33 12.66
CA ARG A 160 -8.22 28.82 12.73
C ARG A 160 -7.64 28.89 14.13
N ASP A 161 -7.70 30.05 14.76
CA ASP A 161 -7.11 30.26 16.08
C ASP A 161 -7.81 29.44 17.18
N LYS A 162 -9.13 29.22 17.04
CA LYS A 162 -9.89 28.35 17.95
C LYS A 162 -9.54 26.89 17.73
N VAL A 163 -9.38 26.46 16.47
CA VAL A 163 -8.92 25.10 16.13
C VAL A 163 -7.54 24.86 16.73
N TYR A 164 -6.61 25.80 16.55
CA TYR A 164 -5.26 25.73 17.12
C TYR A 164 -5.31 25.65 18.65
N SER A 165 -6.05 26.55 19.30
CA SER A 165 -6.20 26.58 20.75
C SER A 165 -6.76 25.27 21.30
N LEU A 166 -7.79 24.71 20.65
CA LEU A 166 -8.37 23.42 21.01
C LEU A 166 -7.32 22.30 20.94
N LEU A 167 -6.58 22.22 19.84
CA LEU A 167 -5.60 21.16 19.62
C LEU A 167 -4.41 21.27 20.60
N GLN A 168 -3.94 22.48 20.90
CA GLN A 168 -2.89 22.70 21.90
C GLN A 168 -3.29 22.22 23.30
N LEU A 169 -4.56 22.34 23.66
CA LEU A 169 -5.08 21.89 24.96
C LEU A 169 -5.28 20.37 24.99
N GLU A 170 -5.77 19.80 23.90
CA GLU A 170 -6.32 18.45 23.90
C GLU A 170 -5.34 17.37 23.43
N ILE A 171 -4.44 17.65 22.48
CA ILE A 171 -3.54 16.63 21.90
C ILE A 171 -2.56 16.07 22.93
N GLY A 172 -2.09 16.92 23.85
CA GLY A 172 -1.22 16.51 24.95
C GLY A 172 0.03 15.75 24.49
N LYS A 173 0.40 14.69 25.23
CA LYS A 173 1.65 13.92 25.00
C LYS A 173 1.68 13.19 23.64
N SER A 174 0.55 13.08 22.95
CA SER A 174 0.43 12.42 21.64
C SER A 174 0.84 13.30 20.44
N TRP A 175 1.41 14.48 20.71
CA TRP A 175 1.82 15.45 19.70
C TRP A 175 2.82 14.92 18.65
N LYS A 176 3.76 14.04 19.03
CA LYS A 176 4.72 13.43 18.07
C LYS A 176 4.04 12.51 17.06
N PRO A 177 3.26 11.49 17.47
CA PRO A 177 2.43 10.73 16.53
C PRO A 177 1.51 11.61 15.69
N PHE A 178 0.90 12.63 16.29
CA PHE A 178 0.06 13.59 15.59
C PHE A 178 0.82 14.32 14.47
N GLY A 179 1.99 14.88 14.77
CA GLY A 179 2.84 15.54 13.77
C GLY A 179 3.27 14.61 12.64
N ARG A 180 3.58 13.33 12.94
CA ARG A 180 3.88 12.34 11.89
C ARG A 180 2.70 12.12 10.95
N PHE A 181 1.47 12.07 11.47
CA PHE A 181 0.28 11.93 10.63
C PHE A 181 -0.09 13.20 9.85
N LEU A 182 0.38 14.37 10.31
CA LEU A 182 0.38 15.62 9.54
C LEU A 182 1.51 15.70 8.50
N ASN A 183 2.26 14.61 8.31
CA ASN A 183 3.43 14.52 7.42
C ASN A 183 4.59 15.47 7.80
N VAL A 184 4.71 15.83 9.08
CA VAL A 184 5.88 16.56 9.58
C VAL A 184 7.08 15.61 9.65
N PRO A 185 8.22 15.92 9.00
CA PRO A 185 9.40 15.07 9.02
C PRO A 185 9.92 14.81 10.45
N PRO A 186 10.46 13.62 10.75
CA PRO A 186 11.00 13.30 12.07
C PRO A 186 12.05 14.29 12.57
N ALA A 187 12.95 14.76 11.69
CA ALA A 187 13.98 15.73 12.03
C ALA A 187 13.39 17.07 12.52
N VAL A 188 12.30 17.53 11.89
CA VAL A 188 11.60 18.75 12.29
C VAL A 188 10.92 18.56 13.65
N LEU A 189 10.34 17.38 13.90
CA LEU A 189 9.74 17.07 15.20
C LEU A 189 10.77 17.05 16.33
N GLU A 190 11.97 16.54 16.07
CA GLU A 190 13.09 16.55 17.02
C GLU A 190 13.55 17.98 17.30
N GLU A 191 13.72 18.81 16.25
CA GLU A 191 14.08 20.23 16.41
C GLU A 191 13.04 21.00 17.25
N ILE A 192 11.74 20.80 16.97
CA ILE A 192 10.64 21.42 17.73
C ILE A 192 10.67 20.95 19.20
N GLU A 193 10.96 19.68 19.46
CA GLU A 193 11.06 19.15 20.82
C GLU A 193 12.21 19.79 21.61
N ASP A 194 13.36 19.96 20.96
CA ASP A 194 14.58 20.52 21.53
C ASP A 194 14.45 22.00 21.83
N ARG A 195 13.81 22.78 20.94
CA ARG A 195 13.53 24.20 21.19
C ARG A 195 12.51 24.39 22.31
N ASN A 196 11.54 23.50 22.43
CA ASN A 196 10.40 23.65 23.33
C ASN A 196 10.35 22.54 24.39
N ARG A 197 11.44 22.30 25.12
CA ARG A 197 11.59 21.13 26.02
C ARG A 197 10.47 20.93 27.05
N GLN A 198 9.93 22.01 27.59
CA GLN A 198 8.92 21.98 28.66
C GLN A 198 7.54 22.48 28.21
N ASP A 199 7.42 23.02 27.00
CA ASP A 199 6.17 23.63 26.54
C ASP A 199 5.49 22.78 25.47
N LEU A 200 4.55 21.97 25.92
CA LEU A 200 3.77 21.08 25.06
C LEU A 200 2.82 21.85 24.13
N LYS A 201 2.28 22.99 24.58
CA LYS A 201 1.36 23.79 23.77
C LYS A 201 2.11 24.43 22.61
N THR A 202 3.31 24.92 22.86
CA THR A 202 4.16 25.52 21.82
C THR A 202 4.64 24.48 20.83
N ARG A 203 4.97 23.25 21.27
CA ARG A 203 5.27 22.13 20.35
C ARG A 203 4.11 21.83 19.39
N ILE A 204 2.89 21.72 19.92
CA ILE A 204 1.71 21.43 19.10
C ILE A 204 1.44 22.57 18.12
N TYR A 205 1.60 23.82 18.57
CA TYR A 205 1.48 24.99 17.71
C TYR A 205 2.49 24.97 16.56
N GLU A 206 3.77 24.76 16.85
CA GLU A 206 4.82 24.75 15.83
C GLU A 206 4.61 23.62 14.81
N VAL A 207 4.15 22.45 15.27
CA VAL A 207 3.80 21.33 14.38
C VAL A 207 2.65 21.70 13.45
N LEU A 208 1.58 22.29 13.98
CA LEU A 208 0.42 22.73 13.20
C LEU A 208 0.83 23.82 12.20
N HIS A 209 1.56 24.82 12.66
CA HIS A 209 2.02 25.94 11.85
C HIS A 209 2.97 25.49 10.74
N TRP A 210 3.89 24.59 11.04
CA TRP A 210 4.79 24.01 10.04
C TRP A 210 4.00 23.25 8.98
N ALA A 211 3.03 22.44 9.40
CA ALA A 211 2.21 21.63 8.50
C ALA A 211 1.31 22.51 7.62
N GLU A 212 0.66 23.52 8.19
CA GLU A 212 -0.18 24.48 7.45
C GLU A 212 0.64 25.26 6.42
N LYS A 213 1.86 25.68 6.77
CA LYS A 213 2.76 26.42 5.86
C LYS A 213 3.19 25.63 4.63
N GLN A 214 3.05 24.30 4.62
CA GLN A 214 3.32 23.49 3.42
C GLN A 214 2.24 23.66 2.34
N PHE A 215 1.09 24.23 2.70
CA PHE A 215 0.00 24.47 1.78
C PHE A 215 0.01 25.95 1.39
N ALA A 216 -0.01 26.19 0.08
CA ALA A 216 -0.27 27.52 -0.44
C ALA A 216 -1.73 27.90 -0.17
N ASP A 217 -2.04 29.19 -0.16
CA ASP A 217 -3.34 29.76 0.16
C ASP A 217 -4.50 29.08 -0.61
N ASP A 218 -4.29 28.79 -1.88
CA ASP A 218 -5.16 28.08 -2.83
C ASP A 218 -5.35 26.59 -2.53
N THR A 219 -4.54 26.00 -1.64
CA THR A 219 -4.60 24.58 -1.24
C THR A 219 -4.96 24.37 0.23
N LEU A 220 -5.39 25.41 0.94
CA LEU A 220 -5.69 25.36 2.38
C LEU A 220 -6.81 24.36 2.73
N ASP A 221 -7.78 24.13 1.84
CA ASP A 221 -8.80 23.10 2.04
C ASP A 221 -8.19 21.69 2.13
N GLN A 222 -7.08 21.45 1.42
CA GLN A 222 -6.33 20.19 1.51
C GLN A 222 -5.66 20.04 2.88
N PHE A 223 -5.18 21.15 3.48
CA PHE A 223 -4.66 21.12 4.85
C PHE A 223 -5.75 20.66 5.83
N VAL A 224 -6.97 21.19 5.74
CA VAL A 224 -8.08 20.78 6.61
C VAL A 224 -8.37 19.29 6.48
N VAL A 225 -8.38 18.75 5.26
CA VAL A 225 -8.56 17.30 5.03
C VAL A 225 -7.44 16.49 5.68
N VAL A 226 -6.18 16.93 5.53
CA VAL A 226 -5.02 16.27 6.15
C VAL A 226 -5.11 16.32 7.68
N LEU A 227 -5.51 17.47 8.25
CA LEU A 227 -5.71 17.66 9.68
C LEU A 227 -6.76 16.70 10.25
N LEU A 228 -7.94 16.62 9.63
CA LEU A 228 -9.02 15.73 10.08
C LEU A 228 -8.62 14.25 9.99
N LYS A 229 -7.88 13.88 8.94
CA LYS A 229 -7.33 12.52 8.79
C LYS A 229 -6.24 12.21 9.82
N ALA A 230 -5.39 13.18 10.16
CA ALA A 230 -4.39 13.01 11.20
C ALA A 230 -5.03 12.77 12.56
N LEU A 231 -6.10 13.51 12.90
CA LEU A 231 -6.88 13.30 14.13
C LEU A 231 -7.55 11.92 14.18
N GLU A 232 -8.06 11.44 13.06
CA GLU A 232 -8.61 10.08 12.98
C GLU A 232 -7.54 9.02 13.23
N ASN A 233 -6.35 9.19 12.65
CA ASN A 233 -5.23 8.26 12.81
C ASN A 233 -4.61 8.30 14.22
N THR A 234 -4.66 9.44 14.92
CA THR A 234 -4.30 9.54 16.35
C THR A 234 -5.39 9.06 17.28
N ARG A 235 -6.49 8.49 16.76
CA ARG A 235 -7.65 8.01 17.52
C ARG A 235 -8.41 9.12 18.27
N ARG A 236 -8.26 10.39 17.84
CA ARG A 236 -8.97 11.56 18.36
C ARG A 236 -10.16 11.94 17.49
N LYS A 237 -11.08 10.99 17.30
CA LYS A 237 -12.33 11.20 16.55
C LYS A 237 -13.26 12.21 17.24
N ASP A 238 -13.11 12.39 18.56
CA ASP A 238 -13.75 13.44 19.34
C ASP A 238 -13.34 14.84 18.85
N LEU A 239 -12.05 15.09 18.67
CA LEU A 239 -11.53 16.37 18.17
C LEU A 239 -11.88 16.61 16.72
N LYS A 240 -11.82 15.54 15.90
CA LYS A 240 -12.26 15.60 14.49
C LYS A 240 -13.70 16.13 14.39
N ARG A 241 -14.64 15.53 15.14
CA ARG A 241 -16.05 15.95 15.14
C ARG A 241 -16.25 17.38 15.64
N LYS A 242 -15.51 17.79 16.69
CA LYS A 242 -15.56 19.17 17.20
C LYS A 242 -15.13 20.17 16.13
N ILE A 243 -14.01 19.90 15.45
CA ILE A 243 -13.51 20.77 14.37
C ILE A 243 -14.47 20.77 13.19
N GLU A 244 -15.00 19.62 12.79
CA GLU A 244 -16.02 19.54 11.73
C GLU A 244 -17.27 20.38 12.07
N SER A 245 -17.73 20.36 13.32
CA SER A 245 -18.83 21.23 13.78
C SER A 245 -18.48 22.71 13.68
N MET A 246 -17.28 23.11 14.13
CA MET A 246 -16.82 24.50 14.05
C MET A 246 -16.70 25.02 12.62
N LEU A 247 -16.42 24.13 11.66
CA LEU A 247 -16.31 24.46 10.24
C LEU A 247 -17.65 24.41 9.49
N GLN A 248 -18.70 23.90 10.13
CA GLN A 248 -20.06 23.86 9.58
C GLN A 248 -20.91 25.04 10.04
N GLU A 249 -20.69 25.55 11.27
CA GLU A 249 -21.19 26.84 11.77
C GLU A 249 -20.82 28.00 10.83
#